data_AF-A0A1B9Y4W5-F1
#
_entry.id   AF-A0A1B9Y4W5-F1
#
_cell.length_a   1.000
_cell.length_b   1.000
_cell.length_c   1.000
_cell.angle_alpha   90.00
_cell.angle_beta   90.00
_cell.angle_gamma   90.00
#
_symmetry.space_group_name_H-M   'P 1'
#
loop_
_entity.id
_entity.type
_entity.pdbx_description
1 polymer ?
#
loop_
_entity_poly.entity_id
_entity_poly.type
_entity_poly.pdbx_seq_one_letter_code
_entity_poly.pdbx_strand_id
1 'polypeptide(L)'
;MKKNLFIPFILMFSCSSYFAQVGINTTNPQGVFNIDGAKDNPATGIPTAAQQNNDFAVTSTGSVGIGITVPDNSAKLDINSINKGVLLPRVSLSSATDQATIPSPATGLLVYNTGTSGLGYVGYVFWNGTEWRTFNNSSTNAGTIGTISCTSVSLSPSSYTSGTAYIGSMTVPYTNGDGGAYPAQTIGPVNGLTATIASGNFNIGSGNLIYTVSGTPTVSSPITTTFPLNVGGQTCNATVGQGNALPIGGISANTYFANATTMNDTPGLYFSANVKYGASMPVIDGLTFDVISSSSTYYRPILKNTSGSTIVVHINTAAHSVDEGRQLIGLSIAPGVEQPIDQNDIVFWQGPPTGTTATAPINGTNYNAEVTELFLSVRTTVGNGTTIPDGYRFYRFLYQIVQFNGEKVLFTTLQRVL
;
A
#
# COMPACT_ATOMS: atom_id res chain seq x y z
N MET A 1 -54.25 72.53 -57.31
CA MET A 1 -54.07 71.08 -57.46
C MET A 1 -52.64 70.79 -57.93
N LYS A 2 -52.03 69.72 -57.39
CA LYS A 2 -50.78 69.05 -57.79
C LYS A 2 -49.43 69.71 -57.42
N LYS A 3 -48.99 69.43 -56.19
CA LYS A 3 -47.59 69.02 -55.95
C LYS A 3 -47.48 67.55 -56.36
N ASN A 4 -46.34 67.13 -56.93
CA ASN A 4 -45.72 65.83 -56.66
C ASN A 4 -44.33 65.78 -57.33
N LEU A 5 -43.33 65.88 -56.46
CA LEU A 5 -41.92 65.61 -56.69
C LEU A 5 -41.74 64.10 -56.70
N PHE A 6 -41.33 63.52 -57.83
CA PHE A 6 -40.92 62.11 -57.93
C PHE A 6 -39.39 62.04 -57.86
N ILE A 7 -38.87 61.56 -56.73
CA ILE A 7 -37.47 61.15 -56.55
C ILE A 7 -37.41 59.64 -56.83
N PRO A 8 -36.52 59.13 -57.70
CA PRO A 8 -36.35 57.70 -57.85
C PRO A 8 -35.51 57.17 -56.69
N PHE A 9 -36.12 56.22 -55.97
CA PHE A 9 -35.50 55.33 -55.00
C PHE A 9 -34.75 54.21 -55.77
N ILE A 10 -33.75 53.59 -55.13
CA ILE A 10 -33.11 52.30 -55.49
C ILE A 10 -31.92 52.39 -56.47
N LEU A 11 -30.72 52.69 -55.95
CA LEU A 11 -29.46 51.96 -56.24
C LEU A 11 -28.30 52.59 -55.46
N MET A 12 -27.97 52.10 -54.26
CA MET A 12 -26.56 51.93 -53.83
C MET A 12 -26.46 51.23 -52.47
N PHE A 13 -26.02 49.98 -52.56
CA PHE A 13 -25.14 49.29 -51.62
C PHE A 13 -25.62 49.08 -50.18
N SER A 14 -26.31 47.95 -50.01
CA SER A 14 -26.22 47.09 -48.83
C SER A 14 -24.77 47.01 -48.35
N CYS A 15 -24.43 47.78 -47.31
CA CYS A 15 -23.25 47.53 -46.50
C CYS A 15 -23.57 46.28 -45.66
N SER A 16 -23.47 45.11 -46.29
CA SER A 16 -23.52 43.83 -45.59
C SER A 16 -22.37 43.84 -44.59
N SER A 17 -22.66 43.68 -43.32
CA SER A 17 -21.66 43.49 -42.28
C SER A 17 -20.89 42.21 -42.60
N TYR A 18 -19.76 42.32 -43.31
CA TYR A 18 -18.87 41.18 -43.50
C TYR A 18 -18.24 40.89 -42.14
N PHE A 19 -18.65 39.79 -41.51
CA PHE A 19 -17.92 39.23 -40.40
C PHE A 19 -16.53 38.87 -40.92
N ALA A 20 -15.50 39.61 -40.49
CA ALA A 20 -14.13 39.41 -40.92
C ALA A 20 -13.57 38.13 -40.28
N GLN A 21 -13.88 36.99 -40.86
CA GLN A 21 -13.20 35.73 -40.58
C GLN A 21 -11.95 35.62 -41.45
N VAL A 22 -10.84 35.19 -40.88
CA VAL A 22 -9.56 35.04 -41.59
C VAL A 22 -9.26 33.56 -41.78
N GLY A 23 -9.17 33.14 -43.04
CA GLY A 23 -8.71 31.81 -43.43
C GLY A 23 -7.32 31.87 -44.05
N ILE A 24 -6.41 31.01 -43.60
CA ILE A 24 -5.16 30.72 -44.29
C ILE A 24 -5.30 29.30 -44.86
N ASN A 25 -5.10 29.17 -46.17
CA ASN A 25 -5.28 27.91 -46.93
C ASN A 25 -6.68 27.28 -46.86
N THR A 26 -7.68 27.98 -46.32
CA THR A 26 -9.09 27.56 -46.40
C THR A 26 -9.97 28.74 -46.79
N THR A 27 -10.92 28.51 -47.69
CA THR A 27 -11.99 29.48 -47.99
C THR A 27 -13.19 29.32 -47.06
N ASN A 28 -13.16 28.32 -46.18
CA ASN A 28 -14.22 27.97 -45.25
C ASN A 28 -13.71 27.95 -43.79
N PRO A 29 -13.33 29.12 -43.22
CA PRO A 29 -12.95 29.20 -41.82
C PRO A 29 -14.08 28.68 -40.91
N GLN A 30 -13.73 27.83 -39.94
CA GLN A 30 -14.66 27.29 -38.94
C GLN A 30 -14.78 28.17 -37.67
N GLY A 31 -14.12 29.33 -37.67
CA GLY A 31 -14.03 30.28 -36.57
C GLY A 31 -13.61 31.67 -37.06
N VAL A 32 -13.16 32.53 -36.14
CA VAL A 32 -12.69 33.89 -36.50
C VAL A 32 -11.31 33.87 -37.17
N PHE A 33 -10.49 32.86 -36.86
CA PHE A 33 -9.20 32.63 -37.50
C PHE A 33 -8.95 31.13 -37.67
N ASN A 34 -8.71 30.67 -38.89
CA ASN A 34 -8.46 29.27 -39.20
C ASN A 34 -7.26 29.11 -40.14
N ILE A 35 -6.32 28.24 -39.76
CA ILE A 35 -5.20 27.81 -40.60
C ILE A 35 -5.44 26.34 -40.94
N ASP A 36 -5.56 26.06 -42.22
CA ASP A 36 -5.63 24.69 -42.77
C ASP A 36 -4.26 24.32 -43.31
N GLY A 37 -3.54 23.46 -42.59
CA GLY A 37 -2.17 23.12 -42.94
C GLY A 37 -2.06 22.38 -44.27
N ALA A 38 -2.99 21.45 -44.53
CA ALA A 38 -2.97 20.60 -45.72
C ALA A 38 -3.74 21.19 -46.91
N LYS A 39 -4.47 22.30 -46.71
CA LYS A 39 -5.37 22.91 -47.69
C LYS A 39 -6.44 21.91 -48.18
N ASP A 40 -6.91 21.05 -47.27
CA ASP A 40 -7.82 19.95 -47.60
C ASP A 40 -9.24 20.16 -47.08
N ASN A 41 -9.53 21.29 -46.42
CA ASN A 41 -10.89 21.61 -45.97
C ASN A 41 -11.86 21.81 -47.15
N PRO A 42 -13.12 21.35 -47.01
CA PRO A 42 -14.13 21.56 -48.03
C PRO A 42 -14.48 23.05 -48.15
N ALA A 43 -14.84 23.48 -49.35
CA ALA A 43 -15.22 24.87 -49.62
C ALA A 43 -16.44 25.36 -48.81
N THR A 44 -17.26 24.42 -48.29
CA THR A 44 -18.42 24.68 -47.44
C THR A 44 -18.64 23.53 -46.45
N GLY A 45 -19.35 23.80 -45.36
CA GLY A 45 -19.71 22.78 -44.36
C GLY A 45 -18.60 22.54 -43.33
N ILE A 46 -18.72 21.48 -42.54
CA ILE A 46 -17.76 21.16 -41.48
C ILE A 46 -16.69 20.20 -42.06
N PRO A 47 -15.39 20.47 -41.89
CA PRO A 47 -14.34 19.53 -42.25
C PRO A 47 -14.48 18.18 -41.53
N THR A 48 -14.13 17.10 -42.20
CA THR A 48 -14.05 15.77 -41.59
C THR A 48 -12.99 15.74 -40.48
N ALA A 49 -13.10 14.80 -39.53
CA ALA A 49 -12.11 14.66 -38.46
C ALA A 49 -10.67 14.48 -38.99
N ALA A 50 -10.50 13.83 -40.14
CA ALA A 50 -9.18 13.65 -40.76
C ALA A 50 -8.59 14.98 -41.27
N GLN A 51 -9.41 15.84 -41.87
CA GLN A 51 -9.01 17.18 -42.34
C GLN A 51 -8.69 18.08 -41.14
N GLN A 52 -9.53 18.07 -40.09
CA GLN A 52 -9.31 18.88 -38.89
C GLN A 52 -7.99 18.58 -38.17
N ASN A 53 -7.43 17.37 -38.28
CA ASN A 53 -6.19 16.98 -37.60
C ASN A 53 -4.99 17.89 -37.91
N ASN A 54 -5.00 18.58 -39.06
CA ASN A 54 -3.95 19.49 -39.47
C ASN A 54 -4.34 20.98 -39.34
N ASP A 55 -5.50 21.26 -38.74
CA ASP A 55 -6.03 22.60 -38.56
C ASP A 55 -5.60 23.23 -37.24
N PHE A 56 -5.46 24.56 -37.29
CA PHE A 56 -5.46 25.44 -36.13
C PHE A 56 -6.67 26.38 -36.23
N ALA A 57 -7.50 26.44 -35.20
CA ALA A 57 -8.73 27.23 -35.21
C ALA A 57 -8.86 28.10 -33.96
N VAL A 58 -9.32 29.34 -34.13
CA VAL A 58 -9.69 30.26 -33.05
C VAL A 58 -11.16 30.61 -33.20
N THR A 59 -11.93 30.34 -32.16
CA THR A 59 -13.37 30.63 -32.10
C THR A 59 -13.63 32.09 -31.75
N SER A 60 -14.86 32.57 -31.97
CA SER A 60 -15.27 33.94 -31.62
C SER A 60 -15.22 34.25 -30.12
N THR A 61 -15.19 33.21 -29.26
CA THR A 61 -15.04 33.33 -27.81
C THR A 61 -13.56 33.26 -27.36
N GLY A 62 -12.64 33.19 -28.31
CA GLY A 62 -11.19 33.14 -28.09
C GLY A 62 -10.64 31.77 -27.70
N SER A 63 -11.44 30.70 -27.73
CA SER A 63 -10.93 29.33 -27.53
C SER A 63 -10.14 28.88 -28.76
N VAL A 64 -9.01 28.22 -28.52
CA VAL A 64 -8.07 27.71 -29.54
C VAL A 64 -8.20 26.19 -29.65
N GLY A 65 -8.34 25.70 -30.86
CA GLY A 65 -8.29 24.28 -31.21
C GLY A 65 -7.06 23.97 -32.05
N ILE A 66 -6.39 22.85 -31.75
CA ILE A 66 -5.32 22.28 -32.58
C ILE A 66 -5.73 20.85 -32.92
N GLY A 67 -5.91 20.54 -34.20
CA GLY A 67 -6.45 19.24 -34.60
C GLY A 67 -7.98 19.10 -34.44
N ILE A 68 -8.66 20.20 -34.09
CA ILE A 68 -10.11 20.28 -33.85
C ILE A 68 -10.58 21.71 -34.13
N THR A 69 -11.73 21.86 -34.79
CA THR A 69 -12.27 23.19 -35.15
C THR A 69 -13.32 23.71 -34.19
N VAL A 70 -13.86 22.86 -33.33
CA VAL A 70 -14.81 23.19 -32.26
C VAL A 70 -14.26 22.67 -30.94
N PRO A 71 -13.41 23.46 -30.24
CA PRO A 71 -12.93 23.12 -28.90
C PRO A 71 -14.07 22.82 -27.92
N ASP A 72 -13.82 21.97 -26.93
CA ASP A 72 -14.76 21.77 -25.82
C ASP A 72 -15.10 23.11 -25.13
N ASN A 73 -16.37 23.30 -24.76
CA ASN A 73 -16.84 24.54 -24.13
C ASN A 73 -16.16 24.85 -22.79
N SER A 74 -15.60 23.85 -22.12
CA SER A 74 -14.83 24.01 -20.88
C SER A 74 -13.34 24.32 -21.11
N ALA A 75 -12.87 24.32 -22.36
CA ALA A 75 -11.47 24.52 -22.72
C ALA A 75 -11.22 25.88 -23.41
N LYS A 76 -10.13 26.54 -23.00
CA LYS A 76 -9.55 27.66 -23.78
C LYS A 76 -8.49 27.21 -24.79
N LEU A 77 -7.86 26.06 -24.55
CA LEU A 77 -6.99 25.38 -25.48
C LEU A 77 -7.40 23.91 -25.50
N ASP A 78 -7.77 23.42 -26.68
CA ASP A 78 -8.14 22.03 -26.92
C ASP A 78 -7.23 21.45 -28.01
N ILE A 79 -6.64 20.29 -27.76
CA ILE A 79 -5.64 19.66 -28.63
C ILE A 79 -6.09 18.22 -28.86
N ASN A 80 -6.45 17.92 -30.11
CA ASN A 80 -6.91 16.61 -30.52
C ASN A 80 -5.86 15.91 -31.38
N SER A 81 -5.44 14.72 -30.96
CA SER A 81 -4.53 13.85 -31.72
C SER A 81 -4.69 12.40 -31.28
N ILE A 82 -4.57 11.46 -32.21
CA ILE A 82 -4.61 10.02 -31.92
C ILE A 82 -3.25 9.44 -31.49
N ASN A 83 -2.14 10.16 -31.75
CA ASN A 83 -0.79 9.63 -31.54
C ASN A 83 0.28 10.71 -31.23
N LYS A 84 -0.11 11.92 -30.85
CA LYS A 84 0.78 13.01 -30.40
C LYS A 84 0.30 13.57 -29.06
N GLY A 85 1.19 14.24 -28.35
CA GLY A 85 0.90 14.91 -27.07
C GLY A 85 1.56 16.28 -26.98
N VAL A 86 1.54 16.89 -25.78
CA VAL A 86 2.04 18.25 -25.53
C VAL A 86 3.36 18.23 -24.76
N LEU A 87 4.38 18.89 -25.30
CA LEU A 87 5.59 19.24 -24.55
C LEU A 87 5.42 20.65 -23.96
N LEU A 88 5.27 20.72 -22.64
CA LEU A 88 5.22 21.99 -21.89
C LEU A 88 6.64 22.51 -21.64
N PRO A 89 6.80 23.78 -21.22
CA PRO A 89 8.11 24.37 -20.92
C PRO A 89 8.95 23.49 -20.00
N ARG A 90 10.20 23.26 -20.38
CA ARG A 90 11.18 22.46 -19.63
C ARG A 90 12.08 23.41 -18.86
N VAL A 91 12.11 23.27 -17.53
CA VAL A 91 12.74 24.22 -16.61
C VAL A 91 13.68 23.48 -15.67
N SER A 92 14.76 24.10 -15.22
CA SER A 92 15.69 23.53 -14.24
C SER A 92 15.51 24.21 -12.89
N LEU A 93 14.55 23.75 -12.10
CA LEU A 93 14.21 24.34 -10.80
C LEU A 93 15.30 24.04 -9.76
N SER A 94 15.61 25.02 -8.93
CA SER A 94 16.65 24.96 -7.89
C SER A 94 16.18 24.38 -6.56
N SER A 95 14.88 24.45 -6.26
CA SER A 95 14.27 23.88 -5.05
C SER A 95 12.76 23.71 -5.26
N ALA A 96 12.08 23.07 -4.31
CA ALA A 96 10.62 22.99 -4.32
C ALA A 96 9.97 24.38 -4.17
N THR A 97 10.65 25.39 -3.65
CA THR A 97 10.13 26.74 -3.42
C THR A 97 10.70 27.77 -4.41
N ASP A 98 11.34 27.30 -5.49
CA ASP A 98 12.01 28.17 -6.46
C ASP A 98 11.04 29.12 -7.17
N GLN A 99 11.17 30.40 -6.86
CA GLN A 99 10.49 31.50 -7.57
C GLN A 99 11.48 32.43 -8.27
N ALA A 100 12.76 32.07 -8.33
CA ALA A 100 13.78 32.85 -9.02
C ALA A 100 13.85 32.45 -10.51
N THR A 101 13.79 31.14 -10.78
CA THR A 101 13.79 30.61 -12.16
C THR A 101 12.51 31.00 -12.91
N ILE A 102 11.38 31.02 -12.20
CA ILE A 102 10.10 31.52 -12.68
C ILE A 102 9.59 32.55 -11.68
N PRO A 103 9.80 33.86 -11.91
CA PRO A 103 9.32 34.92 -11.03
C PRO A 103 7.79 34.91 -10.90
N SER A 104 7.31 34.97 -9.64
CA SER A 104 5.88 35.02 -9.29
C SER A 104 5.05 33.95 -10.01
N PRO A 105 5.35 32.65 -9.84
CA PRO A 105 4.67 31.58 -10.56
C PRO A 105 3.18 31.57 -10.20
N ALA A 106 2.32 31.48 -11.22
CA ALA A 106 0.88 31.44 -11.00
C ALA A 106 0.46 30.09 -10.39
N THR A 107 -0.51 30.10 -9.46
CA THR A 107 -1.08 28.86 -8.94
C THR A 107 -1.68 28.03 -10.06
N GLY A 108 -1.30 26.75 -10.13
CA GLY A 108 -1.67 25.82 -11.20
C GLY A 108 -0.73 25.83 -12.41
N LEU A 109 0.32 26.66 -12.44
CA LEU A 109 1.31 26.68 -13.52
C LEU A 109 2.03 25.33 -13.59
N LEU A 110 1.96 24.67 -14.75
CA LEU A 110 2.53 23.35 -15.00
C LEU A 110 3.79 23.45 -15.88
N VAL A 111 4.89 22.85 -15.43
CA VAL A 111 6.17 22.79 -16.16
C VAL A 111 6.79 21.39 -16.05
N TYR A 112 7.73 21.07 -16.93
CA TYR A 112 8.56 19.87 -16.81
C TYR A 112 9.88 20.23 -16.13
N ASN A 113 10.11 19.77 -14.89
CA ASN A 113 11.41 19.93 -14.24
C ASN A 113 12.42 18.95 -14.83
N THR A 114 13.56 19.47 -15.25
CA THR A 114 14.65 18.70 -15.88
C THR A 114 15.55 17.98 -14.88
N GLY A 115 15.51 18.37 -13.59
CA GLY A 115 16.34 17.78 -12.54
C GLY A 115 17.83 18.10 -12.61
N THR A 116 18.25 19.05 -13.46
CA THR A 116 19.66 19.41 -13.66
C THR A 116 20.16 20.54 -12.76
N SER A 117 19.31 21.06 -11.87
CA SER A 117 19.64 22.09 -10.87
C SER A 117 19.43 21.50 -9.45
N GLY A 118 19.09 22.31 -8.45
CA GLY A 118 18.96 21.84 -7.06
C GLY A 118 17.71 20.99 -6.75
N LEU A 119 16.62 21.11 -7.51
CA LEU A 119 15.46 20.22 -7.37
C LEU A 119 15.68 18.96 -8.22
N GLY A 120 16.13 17.88 -7.58
CA GLY A 120 16.47 16.62 -8.26
C GLY A 120 15.30 15.81 -8.84
N TYR A 121 14.05 16.18 -8.57
CA TYR A 121 12.89 15.49 -9.11
C TYR A 121 12.74 15.75 -10.63
N VAL A 122 12.82 14.71 -11.46
CA VAL A 122 12.61 14.82 -12.92
C VAL A 122 11.16 14.49 -13.27
N GLY A 123 10.43 15.42 -13.89
CA GLY A 123 9.05 15.19 -14.30
C GLY A 123 8.19 16.44 -14.31
N TYR A 124 6.90 16.26 -14.59
CA TYR A 124 5.93 17.35 -14.55
C TYR A 124 5.63 17.77 -13.10
N VAL A 125 5.72 19.07 -12.86
CA VAL A 125 5.41 19.71 -11.58
C VAL A 125 4.50 20.92 -11.79
N PHE A 126 3.62 21.19 -10.84
CA PHE A 126 2.80 22.38 -10.83
C PHE A 126 3.05 23.24 -9.59
N TRP A 127 2.92 24.56 -9.71
CA TRP A 127 2.99 25.47 -8.57
C TRP A 127 1.66 25.46 -7.81
N ASN A 128 1.65 25.08 -6.53
CA ASN A 128 0.42 25.07 -5.73
C ASN A 128 0.13 26.41 -5.02
N GLY A 129 0.98 27.43 -5.19
CA GLY A 129 0.95 28.69 -4.45
C GLY A 129 2.09 28.86 -3.44
N THR A 130 2.71 27.76 -3.00
CA THR A 130 3.81 27.75 -2.02
C THR A 130 5.01 26.89 -2.43
N GLU A 131 4.79 25.78 -3.12
CA GLU A 131 5.81 24.88 -3.62
C GLU A 131 5.44 24.26 -4.99
N TRP A 132 6.47 23.87 -5.74
CA TRP A 132 6.40 23.00 -6.90
C TRP A 132 6.10 21.58 -6.45
N ARG A 133 4.92 21.08 -6.83
CA ARG A 133 4.45 19.75 -6.48
C ARG A 133 4.39 18.85 -7.68
N THR A 134 4.55 17.56 -7.44
CA THR A 134 4.32 16.52 -8.45
C THR A 134 2.84 16.48 -8.86
N PHE A 135 2.53 15.84 -9.99
CA PHE A 135 1.17 15.82 -10.55
C PHE A 135 0.12 15.17 -9.64
N ASN A 136 0.50 14.21 -8.78
CA ASN A 136 -0.38 13.62 -7.76
C ASN A 136 -0.47 14.48 -6.49
N ASN A 137 -0.07 15.76 -6.55
CA ASN A 137 -0.05 16.70 -5.45
C ASN A 137 0.82 16.25 -4.27
N SER A 138 1.89 15.50 -4.52
CA SER A 138 2.88 15.15 -3.50
C SER A 138 3.99 16.19 -3.46
N SER A 139 4.49 16.51 -2.26
CA SER A 139 5.58 17.48 -2.10
C SER A 139 6.86 16.96 -2.77
N THR A 140 7.61 17.87 -3.39
CA THR A 140 8.95 17.58 -3.92
C THR A 140 10.06 17.88 -2.92
N ASN A 141 9.71 18.42 -1.74
CA ASN A 141 10.65 18.56 -0.63
C ASN A 141 11.05 17.20 -0.08
N ALA A 142 12.26 17.12 0.47
CA ALA A 142 12.69 15.97 1.24
C ALA A 142 11.76 15.80 2.45
N GLY A 143 11.13 14.64 2.56
CA GLY A 143 10.24 14.33 3.67
C GLY A 143 11.00 13.95 4.92
N THR A 144 10.32 14.12 6.05
CA THR A 144 10.79 13.77 7.39
C THR A 144 9.83 12.78 8.05
N ILE A 145 10.36 11.99 8.97
CA ILE A 145 9.57 11.08 9.82
C ILE A 145 9.97 11.28 11.29
N GLY A 146 9.07 10.92 12.21
CA GLY A 146 9.33 10.96 13.65
C GLY A 146 10.31 9.88 14.09
N THR A 147 9.92 8.61 14.03
CA THR A 147 10.78 7.48 14.45
C THR A 147 10.59 6.30 13.52
N ILE A 148 11.67 5.55 13.27
CA ILE A 148 11.62 4.23 12.63
C ILE A 148 11.41 3.17 13.72
N SER A 149 10.36 2.36 13.61
CA SER A 149 10.05 1.29 14.57
C SER A 149 10.86 0.02 14.28
N CYS A 150 12.17 0.06 14.51
CA CYS A 150 13.10 -1.03 14.16
C CYS A 150 12.74 -2.40 14.78
N THR A 151 12.10 -2.40 15.95
CA THR A 151 11.65 -3.62 16.65
C THR A 151 10.47 -4.31 15.97
N SER A 152 9.78 -3.60 15.07
CA SER A 152 8.59 -4.05 14.36
C SER A 152 8.88 -4.32 12.88
N VAL A 153 10.15 -4.40 12.49
CA VAL A 153 10.55 -4.77 11.13
C VAL A 153 10.16 -6.21 10.87
N SER A 154 9.56 -6.46 9.71
CA SER A 154 9.20 -7.80 9.27
C SER A 154 9.77 -8.12 7.90
N LEU A 155 10.00 -9.40 7.64
CA LEU A 155 10.48 -9.93 6.36
C LEU A 155 9.49 -10.99 5.87
N SER A 156 9.15 -10.97 4.59
CA SER A 156 8.30 -11.96 3.94
C SER A 156 8.94 -12.40 2.61
N PRO A 157 9.33 -13.68 2.44
CA PRO A 157 9.31 -14.77 3.44
C PRO A 157 10.17 -14.49 4.69
N SER A 158 9.81 -15.01 5.86
CA SER A 158 10.50 -14.67 7.12
C SER A 158 11.88 -15.29 7.30
N SER A 159 12.26 -16.21 6.41
CA SER A 159 13.53 -16.95 6.47
C SER A 159 14.19 -17.10 5.11
N TYR A 160 15.49 -17.33 5.13
CA TYR A 160 16.31 -17.58 3.95
C TYR A 160 17.33 -18.69 4.20
N THR A 161 17.76 -19.34 3.12
CA THR A 161 18.69 -20.48 3.16
C THR A 161 19.97 -20.13 2.41
N SER A 162 21.12 -20.40 3.03
CA SER A 162 22.43 -20.18 2.43
C SER A 162 22.54 -20.88 1.07
N GLY A 163 23.10 -20.17 0.09
CA GLY A 163 23.31 -20.67 -1.26
C GLY A 163 22.05 -20.75 -2.15
N THR A 164 20.86 -20.44 -1.62
CA THR A 164 19.61 -20.46 -2.39
C THR A 164 19.16 -19.04 -2.70
N ALA A 165 18.82 -18.75 -3.96
CA ALA A 165 18.32 -17.42 -4.33
C ALA A 165 17.10 -17.03 -3.48
N TYR A 166 17.11 -15.80 -2.96
CA TYR A 166 16.07 -15.25 -2.13
C TYR A 166 15.52 -13.97 -2.76
N ILE A 167 14.20 -13.83 -2.75
CA ILE A 167 13.48 -12.60 -3.08
C ILE A 167 12.34 -12.46 -2.08
N GLY A 168 12.26 -11.32 -1.42
CA GLY A 168 11.19 -11.03 -0.47
C GLY A 168 11.04 -9.54 -0.20
N SER A 169 10.12 -9.21 0.69
CA SER A 169 9.78 -7.85 1.08
C SER A 169 10.11 -7.65 2.56
N MET A 170 10.86 -6.59 2.87
CA MET A 170 11.10 -6.12 4.24
C MET A 170 10.24 -4.88 4.51
N THR A 171 9.33 -4.97 5.47
CA THR A 171 8.45 -3.87 5.88
C THR A 171 9.03 -3.21 7.12
N VAL A 172 9.21 -1.89 7.05
CA VAL A 172 9.80 -1.06 8.09
C VAL A 172 8.81 0.04 8.48
N PRO A 173 8.12 -0.09 9.63
CA PRO A 173 7.17 0.92 10.07
C PRO A 173 7.85 2.20 10.55
N TYR A 174 7.17 3.34 10.37
CA TYR A 174 7.56 4.64 10.90
C TYR A 174 6.36 5.45 11.41
N THR A 175 6.63 6.48 12.20
CA THR A 175 5.63 7.42 12.73
C THR A 175 5.85 8.85 12.20
N ASN A 176 4.83 9.69 12.27
CA ASN A 176 4.88 11.14 11.99
C ASN A 176 5.54 11.54 10.66
N GLY A 177 5.25 10.82 9.58
CA GLY A 177 5.59 11.26 8.23
C GLY A 177 4.84 12.53 7.84
N ASP A 178 5.49 13.38 7.05
CA ASP A 178 4.99 14.70 6.64
C ASP A 178 4.42 14.73 5.21
N GLY A 179 4.40 13.61 4.50
CA GLY A 179 3.99 13.55 3.09
C GLY A 179 5.10 13.87 2.08
N GLY A 180 6.29 14.25 2.56
CA GLY A 180 7.43 14.61 1.71
C GLY A 180 8.07 13.41 1.03
N ALA A 181 8.94 13.68 0.06
CA ALA A 181 9.57 12.67 -0.78
C ALA A 181 10.78 12.02 -0.08
N TYR A 182 10.99 10.72 -0.30
CA TYR A 182 12.24 10.03 0.01
C TYR A 182 12.90 9.49 -1.28
N PRO A 183 14.24 9.52 -1.37
CA PRO A 183 14.95 9.04 -2.54
C PRO A 183 14.93 7.51 -2.62
N ALA A 184 15.22 6.96 -3.79
CA ALA A 184 15.53 5.55 -3.93
C ALA A 184 16.79 5.20 -3.12
N GLN A 185 16.83 4.00 -2.54
CA GLN A 185 17.97 3.52 -1.77
C GLN A 185 18.34 2.09 -2.14
N THR A 186 19.63 1.78 -2.01
CA THR A 186 20.19 0.43 -2.13
C THR A 186 21.14 0.22 -0.96
N ILE A 187 20.90 -0.83 -0.16
CA ILE A 187 21.62 -1.11 1.08
C ILE A 187 22.15 -2.54 1.03
N GLY A 188 23.46 -2.70 1.23
CA GLY A 188 24.15 -3.99 1.16
C GLY A 188 25.05 -4.11 -0.08
N PRO A 189 25.49 -5.34 -0.41
CA PRO A 189 25.03 -6.60 0.16
C PRO A 189 25.47 -6.81 1.63
N VAL A 190 24.60 -7.38 2.45
CA VAL A 190 24.90 -7.89 3.81
C VAL A 190 24.50 -9.37 3.83
N ASN A 191 25.44 -10.26 4.19
CA ASN A 191 25.25 -11.71 4.08
C ASN A 191 24.73 -12.17 2.71
N GLY A 192 25.14 -11.52 1.62
CA GLY A 192 24.70 -11.86 0.26
C GLY A 192 23.30 -11.36 -0.13
N LEU A 193 22.63 -10.58 0.73
CA LEU A 193 21.33 -9.97 0.48
C LEU A 193 21.45 -8.44 0.32
N THR A 194 20.69 -7.87 -0.61
CA THR A 194 20.60 -6.43 -0.86
C THR A 194 19.16 -5.97 -0.66
N ALA A 195 18.96 -4.91 0.12
CA ALA A 195 17.66 -4.25 0.30
C ALA A 195 17.56 -3.01 -0.61
N THR A 196 16.48 -2.88 -1.36
CA THR A 196 16.24 -1.79 -2.29
C THR A 196 14.85 -1.18 -2.10
N ILE A 197 14.74 0.14 -2.21
CA ILE A 197 13.46 0.86 -2.24
C ILE A 197 13.52 1.88 -3.37
N ALA A 198 12.44 2.01 -4.14
CA ALA A 198 12.30 3.07 -5.14
C ALA A 198 12.06 4.42 -4.44
N SER A 199 12.26 5.53 -5.15
CA SER A 199 11.84 6.83 -4.61
C SER A 199 10.32 6.86 -4.43
N GLY A 200 9.85 7.52 -3.38
CA GLY A 200 8.44 7.64 -3.09
C GLY A 200 8.15 8.80 -2.15
N ASN A 201 6.98 8.78 -1.51
CA ASN A 201 6.57 9.76 -0.52
C ASN A 201 6.20 9.06 0.78
N PHE A 202 6.47 9.70 1.92
CA PHE A 202 5.93 9.26 3.18
C PHE A 202 4.40 9.45 3.21
N ASN A 203 3.72 8.66 4.03
CA ASN A 203 2.35 8.94 4.41
C ASN A 203 2.34 10.12 5.38
N ILE A 204 1.24 10.88 5.40
CA ILE A 204 0.99 11.82 6.49
C ILE A 204 0.62 11.00 7.74
N GLY A 205 1.41 11.12 8.81
CA GLY A 205 1.26 10.31 10.02
C GLY A 205 2.06 9.01 9.96
N SER A 206 1.50 7.90 10.47
CA SER A 206 2.23 6.62 10.49
C SER A 206 2.16 5.90 9.15
N GLY A 207 3.20 5.15 8.81
CA GLY A 207 3.28 4.43 7.54
C GLY A 207 4.35 3.36 7.53
N ASN A 208 4.56 2.77 6.36
CA ASN A 208 5.54 1.70 6.16
C ASN A 208 6.45 2.04 4.98
N LEU A 209 7.75 1.78 5.14
CA LEU A 209 8.69 1.66 4.03
C LEU A 209 8.78 0.19 3.64
N ILE A 210 8.70 -0.09 2.34
CA ILE A 210 8.69 -1.46 1.82
C ILE A 210 9.92 -1.64 0.93
N TYR A 211 10.90 -2.38 1.44
CA TYR A 211 12.12 -2.70 0.72
C TYR A 211 11.99 -4.05 0.03
N THR A 212 12.40 -4.14 -1.23
CA THR A 212 12.66 -5.42 -1.89
C THR A 212 14.03 -5.94 -1.43
N VAL A 213 14.05 -7.11 -0.81
CA VAL A 213 15.27 -7.79 -0.38
C VAL A 213 15.53 -8.94 -1.34
N SER A 214 16.70 -8.95 -1.98
CA SER A 214 17.05 -10.00 -2.95
C SER A 214 18.53 -10.34 -2.90
N GLY A 215 18.88 -11.54 -3.38
CA GLY A 215 20.27 -11.99 -3.49
C GLY A 215 20.41 -13.49 -3.26
N THR A 216 21.64 -13.94 -3.03
CA THR A 216 21.93 -15.32 -2.60
C THR A 216 22.55 -15.24 -1.21
N PRO A 217 21.81 -15.59 -0.14
CA PRO A 217 22.31 -15.52 1.23
C PRO A 217 23.57 -16.35 1.42
N THR A 218 24.51 -15.85 2.23
CA THR A 218 25.68 -16.61 2.68
C THR A 218 25.44 -17.35 4.00
N VAL A 219 24.35 -17.02 4.70
CA VAL A 219 23.93 -17.64 5.97
C VAL A 219 22.48 -18.12 5.86
N SER A 220 22.10 -19.10 6.67
CA SER A 220 20.70 -19.56 6.79
C SER A 220 20.08 -18.99 8.06
N SER A 221 18.79 -18.69 8.03
CA SER A 221 18.00 -18.45 9.24
C SER A 221 18.19 -19.58 10.26
N PRO A 222 18.28 -19.29 11.57
CA PRO A 222 17.94 -18.02 12.22
C PRO A 222 19.09 -17.00 12.33
N ILE A 223 20.23 -17.21 11.66
CA ILE A 223 21.29 -16.19 11.62
C ILE A 223 20.73 -14.94 10.94
N THR A 224 20.81 -13.80 11.62
CA THR A 224 20.21 -12.56 11.15
C THR A 224 21.07 -11.79 10.18
N THR A 225 20.42 -10.92 9.43
CA THR A 225 21.02 -9.92 8.54
C THR A 225 20.49 -8.56 8.97
N THR A 226 21.38 -7.60 9.16
CA THR A 226 21.05 -6.25 9.63
C THR A 226 21.37 -5.23 8.56
N PHE A 227 20.35 -4.49 8.11
CA PHE A 227 20.47 -3.41 7.14
C PHE A 227 20.46 -2.06 7.87
N PRO A 228 21.53 -1.23 7.77
CA PRO A 228 21.54 0.11 8.32
C PRO A 228 20.73 1.06 7.42
N LEU A 229 19.56 1.44 7.89
CA LEU A 229 18.66 2.38 7.22
C LEU A 229 19.00 3.82 7.61
N ASN A 230 18.91 4.73 6.64
CA ASN A 230 19.02 6.18 6.84
C ASN A 230 18.03 6.88 5.91
N VAL A 231 16.87 7.30 6.43
CA VAL A 231 15.75 7.80 5.61
C VAL A 231 14.85 8.71 6.44
N GLY A 232 14.37 9.79 5.82
CA GLY A 232 13.48 10.76 6.47
C GLY A 232 14.09 11.46 7.69
N GLY A 233 15.42 11.63 7.71
CA GLY A 233 16.16 12.22 8.83
C GLY A 233 16.50 11.25 9.96
N GLN A 234 16.00 10.01 9.91
CA GLN A 234 16.17 9.00 10.96
C GLN A 234 17.10 7.86 10.52
N THR A 235 17.75 7.22 11.50
CA THR A 235 18.59 6.04 11.28
C THR A 235 18.08 4.84 12.08
N CYS A 236 18.26 3.63 11.55
CA CYS A 236 17.75 2.40 12.15
C CYS A 236 18.54 1.17 11.66
N ASN A 237 18.87 0.24 12.55
CA ASN A 237 19.45 -1.06 12.17
C ASN A 237 18.33 -2.11 12.04
N ALA A 238 17.76 -2.22 10.84
CA ALA A 238 16.68 -3.17 10.55
C ALA A 238 17.24 -4.60 10.48
N THR A 239 16.91 -5.42 11.47
CA THR A 239 17.44 -6.79 11.60
C THR A 239 16.38 -7.82 11.22
N VAL A 240 16.68 -8.69 10.25
CA VAL A 240 15.75 -9.68 9.68
C VAL A 240 16.38 -11.07 9.56
N GLY A 241 15.57 -12.09 9.28
CA GLY A 241 16.04 -13.45 9.03
C GLY A 241 16.16 -14.34 10.27
N GLN A 242 15.60 -13.93 11.42
CA GLN A 242 15.42 -14.81 12.58
C GLN A 242 14.49 -15.99 12.28
N GLY A 243 13.79 -15.99 11.14
CA GLY A 243 12.69 -16.90 10.89
C GLY A 243 11.53 -16.60 11.83
N ASN A 244 10.79 -17.64 12.22
CA ASN A 244 9.68 -17.54 13.16
C ASN A 244 10.13 -17.75 14.63
N ALA A 245 11.44 -17.74 14.91
CA ALA A 245 11.96 -17.95 16.26
C ALA A 245 12.04 -16.62 17.02
N LEU A 246 11.39 -16.54 18.18
CA LEU A 246 11.50 -15.37 19.06
C LEU A 246 12.81 -15.40 19.87
N PRO A 247 13.45 -14.25 20.15
CA PRO A 247 14.55 -14.17 21.11
C PRO A 247 14.04 -14.37 22.56
N ILE A 248 14.92 -14.73 23.51
CA ILE A 248 14.55 -14.84 24.94
C ILE A 248 14.01 -13.48 25.43
N GLY A 249 12.83 -13.49 26.06
CA GLY A 249 12.09 -12.29 26.47
C GLY A 249 11.31 -11.61 25.34
N GLY A 250 11.49 -12.03 24.09
CA GLY A 250 10.78 -11.51 22.93
C GLY A 250 9.28 -11.82 23.00
N ILE A 251 8.46 -10.85 22.58
CA ILE A 251 7.00 -10.93 22.57
C ILE A 251 6.51 -10.68 21.14
N SER A 252 5.57 -11.50 20.66
CA SER A 252 4.79 -11.28 19.45
C SER A 252 3.32 -11.27 19.83
N ALA A 253 2.58 -10.22 19.46
CA ALA A 253 1.14 -10.14 19.69
C ALA A 253 0.44 -9.81 18.38
N ASN A 254 -0.63 -10.54 18.07
CA ASN A 254 -1.37 -10.39 16.82
C ASN A 254 -2.88 -10.52 17.06
N THR A 255 -3.64 -9.80 16.24
CA THR A 255 -5.10 -9.85 16.20
C THR A 255 -5.53 -10.30 14.81
N TYR A 256 -6.39 -11.32 14.75
CA TYR A 256 -6.90 -11.89 13.51
C TYR A 256 -8.42 -11.75 13.46
N PHE A 257 -8.97 -11.50 12.27
CA PHE A 257 -10.39 -11.28 12.05
C PHE A 257 -10.94 -12.33 11.08
N ALA A 258 -12.11 -12.89 11.36
CA ALA A 258 -12.83 -13.82 10.50
C ALA A 258 -14.34 -13.47 10.47
N ASN A 259 -15.05 -13.86 9.41
CA ASN A 259 -16.49 -13.64 9.31
C ASN A 259 -17.23 -14.51 10.33
N ALA A 260 -18.05 -13.91 11.21
CA ALA A 260 -18.74 -14.67 12.24
C ALA A 260 -19.80 -15.62 11.69
N THR A 261 -20.53 -15.23 10.64
CA THR A 261 -21.53 -16.10 10.00
C THR A 261 -20.86 -17.38 9.50
N THR A 262 -19.74 -17.24 8.78
CA THR A 262 -18.99 -18.38 8.26
C THR A 262 -18.47 -19.28 9.39
N MET A 263 -17.82 -18.70 10.40
CA MET A 263 -17.23 -19.47 11.49
C MET A 263 -18.27 -20.07 12.46
N ASN A 264 -19.49 -19.52 12.53
CA ASN A 264 -20.55 -19.99 13.42
C ASN A 264 -21.40 -21.12 12.84
N ASP A 265 -21.65 -21.09 11.53
CA ASP A 265 -22.69 -21.91 10.90
C ASP A 265 -22.16 -23.25 10.36
N THR A 266 -20.85 -23.49 10.41
CA THR A 266 -20.23 -24.71 9.87
C THR A 266 -19.11 -25.22 10.77
N PRO A 267 -19.25 -26.40 11.41
CA PRO A 267 -18.17 -27.08 12.11
C PRO A 267 -17.03 -27.50 11.18
N GLY A 268 -15.79 -27.53 11.69
CA GLY A 268 -14.60 -28.01 11.00
C GLY A 268 -13.83 -26.94 10.21
N LEU A 269 -14.19 -25.66 10.32
CA LEU A 269 -13.51 -24.58 9.61
C LEU A 269 -12.29 -24.09 10.39
N TYR A 270 -11.14 -24.10 9.73
CA TYR A 270 -9.91 -23.52 10.25
C TYR A 270 -10.02 -22.00 10.26
N PHE A 271 -9.63 -21.36 11.36
CA PHE A 271 -9.57 -19.91 11.42
C PHE A 271 -8.61 -19.37 10.37
N SER A 272 -7.46 -20.02 10.16
CA SER A 272 -6.47 -19.66 9.14
C SER A 272 -7.05 -19.54 7.73
N ALA A 273 -8.02 -20.39 7.37
CA ALA A 273 -8.65 -20.40 6.04
C ALA A 273 -9.68 -19.27 5.86
N ASN A 274 -10.07 -18.61 6.95
CA ASN A 274 -11.11 -17.59 7.00
C ASN A 274 -10.59 -16.23 7.52
N VAL A 275 -9.26 -16.10 7.69
CA VAL A 275 -8.61 -14.85 8.10
C VAL A 275 -8.81 -13.77 7.03
N LYS A 276 -9.32 -12.62 7.45
CA LYS A 276 -9.40 -11.39 6.66
C LYS A 276 -8.05 -10.66 6.66
N TYR A 277 -7.84 -9.82 5.66
CA TYR A 277 -6.69 -8.92 5.55
C TYR A 277 -5.31 -9.60 5.41
N GLY A 278 -5.27 -10.87 5.00
CA GLY A 278 -4.04 -11.57 4.61
C GLY A 278 -3.05 -11.84 5.75
N ALA A 279 -3.49 -11.79 7.01
CA ALA A 279 -2.64 -12.12 8.15
C ALA A 279 -2.33 -13.64 8.18
N SER A 280 -1.10 -13.99 8.55
CA SER A 280 -0.67 -15.39 8.71
C SER A 280 -0.75 -15.79 10.18
N MET A 281 -1.28 -16.99 10.47
CA MET A 281 -1.41 -17.49 11.84
C MET A 281 -0.08 -17.57 12.59
N PRO A 282 -0.06 -17.49 13.94
CA PRO A 282 1.16 -17.52 14.72
C PRO A 282 1.94 -18.82 14.50
N VAL A 283 3.26 -18.71 14.39
CA VAL A 283 4.16 -19.87 14.29
C VAL A 283 5.13 -19.86 15.46
N ILE A 284 5.18 -20.97 16.20
CA ILE A 284 6.06 -21.21 17.34
C ILE A 284 7.07 -22.27 16.91
N ASP A 285 8.26 -21.85 16.47
CA ASP A 285 9.34 -22.76 16.07
C ASP A 285 8.94 -23.88 15.07
N GLY A 286 8.10 -23.54 14.09
CA GLY A 286 7.60 -24.49 13.09
C GLY A 286 6.29 -25.18 13.46
N LEU A 287 5.70 -24.86 14.62
CA LEU A 287 4.34 -25.21 14.98
C LEU A 287 3.42 -24.03 14.70
N THR A 288 2.53 -24.15 13.72
CA THR A 288 1.49 -23.16 13.46
C THR A 288 0.33 -23.37 14.42
N PHE A 289 -0.04 -22.33 15.18
CA PHE A 289 -1.24 -22.34 16.00
C PHE A 289 -2.47 -22.04 15.14
N ASP A 290 -3.56 -22.78 15.36
CA ASP A 290 -4.85 -22.50 14.72
C ASP A 290 -6.01 -22.93 15.63
N VAL A 291 -7.21 -22.48 15.30
CA VAL A 291 -8.44 -22.86 15.97
C VAL A 291 -9.47 -23.29 14.94
N ILE A 292 -10.16 -24.40 15.21
CA ILE A 292 -11.12 -25.01 14.29
C ILE A 292 -12.51 -24.83 14.88
N SER A 293 -13.50 -24.38 14.10
CA SER A 293 -14.88 -24.28 14.58
C SER A 293 -15.41 -25.67 14.97
N SER A 294 -16.06 -25.77 16.13
CA SER A 294 -16.80 -26.96 16.57
C SER A 294 -18.30 -26.69 16.54
N SER A 295 -18.72 -25.49 16.93
CA SER A 295 -20.07 -24.95 16.72
C SER A 295 -20.03 -23.42 16.76
N SER A 296 -21.20 -22.75 16.82
CA SER A 296 -21.30 -21.29 16.94
C SER A 296 -20.53 -20.68 18.13
N THR A 297 -20.26 -21.49 19.14
CA THR A 297 -19.74 -21.05 20.43
C THR A 297 -18.42 -21.73 20.81
N TYR A 298 -18.11 -22.87 20.19
CA TYR A 298 -17.02 -23.74 20.58
C TYR A 298 -15.96 -23.85 19.49
N TYR A 299 -14.69 -23.85 19.88
CA TYR A 299 -13.53 -23.92 18.99
C TYR A 299 -12.49 -24.89 19.53
N ARG A 300 -11.88 -25.67 18.63
CA ARG A 300 -10.81 -26.60 18.97
C ARG A 300 -9.44 -25.99 18.67
N PRO A 301 -8.60 -25.72 19.68
CA PRO A 301 -7.25 -25.23 19.45
C PRO A 301 -6.30 -26.37 19.03
N ILE A 302 -5.44 -26.09 18.05
CA ILE A 302 -4.47 -27.04 17.53
C ILE A 302 -3.09 -26.40 17.33
N LEU A 303 -2.07 -27.25 17.33
CA LEU A 303 -0.74 -26.96 16.80
C LEU A 303 -0.46 -27.88 15.61
N LYS A 304 -0.15 -27.30 14.46
CA LYS A 304 0.24 -28.03 13.26
C LYS A 304 1.73 -27.93 13.04
N ASN A 305 2.42 -29.06 12.91
CA ASN A 305 3.82 -29.05 12.51
C ASN A 305 3.93 -28.71 11.02
N THR A 306 4.30 -27.48 10.71
CA THR A 306 4.54 -26.98 9.35
C THR A 306 6.03 -26.96 8.98
N SER A 307 6.88 -27.48 9.87
CA SER A 307 8.30 -27.68 9.59
C SER A 307 8.55 -28.95 8.76
N GLY A 308 9.74 -29.05 8.17
CA GLY A 308 10.19 -30.25 7.46
C GLY A 308 10.76 -31.34 8.37
N SER A 309 10.66 -31.22 9.70
CA SER A 309 11.26 -32.17 10.66
C SER A 309 10.29 -32.50 11.79
N THR A 310 10.51 -33.62 12.48
CA THR A 310 9.72 -33.94 13.68
C THR A 310 10.04 -32.94 14.79
N ILE A 311 8.99 -32.47 15.47
CA ILE A 311 9.10 -31.56 16.62
C ILE A 311 8.67 -32.31 17.86
N VAL A 312 9.48 -32.27 18.91
CA VAL A 312 9.15 -32.79 20.23
C VAL A 312 8.70 -31.64 21.11
N VAL A 313 7.53 -31.78 21.75
CA VAL A 313 6.96 -30.73 22.59
C VAL A 313 6.59 -31.23 23.98
N HIS A 314 6.72 -30.36 24.98
CA HIS A 314 5.97 -30.48 26.22
C HIS A 314 4.90 -29.39 26.24
N ILE A 315 3.64 -29.80 26.37
CA ILE A 315 2.48 -28.92 26.40
C ILE A 315 1.92 -28.96 27.81
N ASN A 316 1.72 -27.79 28.41
CA ASN A 316 0.92 -27.61 29.61
C ASN A 316 -0.08 -26.49 29.35
N THR A 317 -1.37 -26.83 29.32
CA THR A 317 -2.46 -25.85 29.18
C THR A 317 -3.19 -25.64 30.49
N ALA A 318 -3.60 -24.40 30.74
CA ALA A 318 -4.52 -24.04 31.79
C ALA A 318 -5.63 -23.14 31.19
N ALA A 319 -6.87 -23.62 31.24
CA ALA A 319 -8.04 -22.79 30.97
C ALA A 319 -8.48 -22.09 32.26
N HIS A 320 -8.53 -20.76 32.26
CA HIS A 320 -8.79 -19.95 33.46
C HIS A 320 -10.21 -20.08 34.04
N SER A 321 -11.15 -20.69 33.30
CA SER A 321 -12.60 -20.61 33.59
C SER A 321 -13.31 -21.96 33.68
N VAL A 322 -12.67 -23.09 33.39
CA VAL A 322 -13.30 -24.43 33.46
C VAL A 322 -12.58 -25.52 34.24
N ASP A 323 -11.50 -25.22 34.98
CA ASP A 323 -10.73 -26.26 35.71
C ASP A 323 -10.32 -27.45 34.81
N GLU A 324 -10.02 -27.15 33.54
CA GLU A 324 -9.57 -28.12 32.54
C GLU A 324 -8.16 -27.74 32.08
N GLY A 325 -7.24 -28.69 32.17
CA GLY A 325 -5.84 -28.50 31.81
C GLY A 325 -5.24 -29.80 31.31
N ARG A 326 -4.34 -29.70 30.33
CA ARG A 326 -3.71 -30.86 29.70
C ARG A 326 -2.21 -30.78 29.86
N GLN A 327 -1.61 -31.88 30.31
CA GLN A 327 -0.16 -32.05 30.31
C GLN A 327 0.25 -33.16 29.36
N LEU A 328 1.05 -32.82 28.35
CA LEU A 328 1.71 -33.77 27.45
C LEU A 328 3.21 -33.56 27.55
N ILE A 329 3.96 -34.64 27.79
CA ILE A 329 5.42 -34.60 27.93
C ILE A 329 6.03 -35.49 26.84
N GLY A 330 7.07 -34.98 26.19
CA GLY A 330 7.82 -35.66 25.13
C GLY A 330 7.01 -36.00 23.88
N LEU A 331 5.92 -35.28 23.60
CA LEU A 331 5.07 -35.57 22.46
C LEU A 331 5.82 -35.28 21.15
N SER A 332 5.92 -36.29 20.28
CA SER A 332 6.49 -36.12 18.93
C SER A 332 5.40 -35.82 17.91
N ILE A 333 5.50 -34.67 17.24
CA ILE A 333 4.59 -34.24 16.17
C ILE A 333 5.38 -34.31 14.86
N ALA A 334 5.01 -35.25 13.98
CA ALA A 334 5.65 -35.40 12.67
C ALA A 334 5.26 -34.26 11.70
N PRO A 335 6.04 -34.00 10.63
CA PRO A 335 5.70 -33.00 9.62
C PRO A 335 4.28 -33.17 9.08
N GLY A 336 3.51 -32.08 9.01
CA GLY A 336 2.13 -32.05 8.53
C GLY A 336 1.08 -32.50 9.54
N VAL A 337 1.47 -33.06 10.69
CA VAL A 337 0.54 -33.57 11.71
C VAL A 337 -0.02 -32.43 12.56
N GLU A 338 -1.31 -32.52 12.85
CA GLU A 338 -2.04 -31.62 13.75
C GLU A 338 -2.19 -32.25 15.12
N GLN A 339 -1.93 -31.46 16.16
CA GLN A 339 -2.04 -31.85 17.55
C GLN A 339 -3.03 -30.94 18.28
N PRO A 340 -4.16 -31.47 18.76
CA PRO A 340 -5.01 -30.76 19.71
C PRO A 340 -4.27 -30.48 21.02
N ILE A 341 -4.46 -29.29 21.59
CA ILE A 341 -3.67 -28.85 22.76
C ILE A 341 -4.46 -28.84 24.08
N ASP A 342 -5.76 -29.03 24.04
CA ASP A 342 -6.63 -28.97 25.23
C ASP A 342 -7.17 -30.37 25.61
N GLN A 343 -7.70 -30.56 26.83
CA GLN A 343 -8.06 -31.90 27.34
C GLN A 343 -9.28 -32.51 26.65
N ASN A 344 -10.34 -31.70 26.47
CA ASN A 344 -11.54 -32.08 25.72
C ASN A 344 -11.49 -31.57 24.26
N ASP A 345 -10.36 -30.99 23.87
CA ASP A 345 -10.10 -30.34 22.60
C ASP A 345 -11.09 -29.19 22.28
N ILE A 346 -11.68 -28.51 23.27
CA ILE A 346 -12.75 -27.53 23.06
C ILE A 346 -12.65 -26.33 24.02
N VAL A 347 -12.46 -25.13 23.45
CA VAL A 347 -12.61 -23.82 24.13
C VAL A 347 -13.99 -23.24 23.81
N PHE A 348 -14.62 -22.53 24.75
CA PHE A 348 -15.94 -21.92 24.54
C PHE A 348 -15.97 -20.42 24.76
N TRP A 349 -16.98 -19.80 24.15
CA TRP A 349 -17.24 -18.37 24.23
C TRP A 349 -18.52 -18.11 25.04
N GLN A 350 -18.42 -17.53 26.23
CA GLN A 350 -19.60 -17.07 26.97
C GLN A 350 -19.79 -15.56 26.78
N GLY A 351 -20.98 -15.09 26.46
CA GLY A 351 -21.30 -13.64 26.54
C GLY A 351 -21.35 -13.18 28.01
N PRO A 352 -21.12 -11.88 28.31
CA PRO A 352 -21.16 -11.37 29.67
C PRO A 352 -22.47 -11.78 30.37
N PRO A 353 -22.44 -12.14 31.66
CA PRO A 353 -23.67 -12.30 32.43
C PRO A 353 -24.50 -11.02 32.32
N THR A 354 -25.82 -11.17 32.16
CA THR A 354 -26.76 -10.04 32.12
C THR A 354 -26.52 -9.11 33.31
N GLY A 355 -26.15 -7.85 33.05
CA GLY A 355 -25.94 -6.82 34.07
C GLY A 355 -24.48 -6.44 34.38
N THR A 356 -23.48 -6.99 33.67
CA THR A 356 -22.06 -6.60 33.84
C THR A 356 -21.61 -5.55 32.83
N THR A 357 -21.00 -4.46 33.31
CA THR A 357 -20.31 -3.44 32.50
C THR A 357 -18.81 -3.70 32.52
N ALA A 358 -18.19 -3.83 31.35
CA ALA A 358 -16.75 -4.07 31.24
C ALA A 358 -15.93 -2.78 31.38
N THR A 359 -14.72 -2.92 31.91
CA THR A 359 -13.80 -1.83 32.26
C THR A 359 -12.76 -1.48 31.19
N ALA A 360 -12.87 -2.01 29.97
CA ALA A 360 -11.96 -1.66 28.87
C ALA A 360 -12.44 -0.41 28.09
N PRO A 361 -11.56 0.53 27.74
CA PRO A 361 -11.93 1.79 27.09
C PRO A 361 -12.08 1.60 25.57
N ILE A 362 -13.09 0.84 25.14
CA ILE A 362 -13.52 0.78 23.74
C ILE A 362 -15.03 0.57 23.72
N ASN A 363 -15.76 1.44 23.00
CA ASN A 363 -17.23 1.40 22.87
C ASN A 363 -17.68 0.18 22.03
N GLY A 364 -17.68 -1.00 22.63
CA GLY A 364 -18.22 -2.23 22.08
C GLY A 364 -19.01 -2.98 23.15
N THR A 365 -20.21 -3.45 22.82
CA THR A 365 -21.00 -4.35 23.65
C THR A 365 -20.49 -5.78 23.45
N ASN A 366 -20.39 -6.56 24.55
CA ASN A 366 -20.06 -8.00 24.64
C ASN A 366 -18.62 -8.33 25.08
N TYR A 367 -18.41 -8.49 26.39
CA TYR A 367 -17.18 -9.01 26.96
C TYR A 367 -17.48 -10.30 27.73
N ASN A 368 -17.23 -11.47 27.14
CA ASN A 368 -16.27 -12.38 27.77
C ASN A 368 -15.48 -13.09 26.68
N ALA A 369 -14.33 -13.54 27.12
CA ALA A 369 -13.37 -14.27 26.34
C ALA A 369 -12.55 -15.09 27.30
N GLU A 370 -12.33 -16.35 26.97
CA GLU A 370 -11.46 -17.18 27.79
C GLU A 370 -10.02 -16.95 27.34
N VAL A 371 -9.22 -16.43 28.25
CA VAL A 371 -7.76 -16.43 28.09
C VAL A 371 -7.31 -17.84 28.47
N THR A 372 -7.03 -18.67 27.47
CA THR A 372 -6.34 -19.93 27.71
C THR A 372 -4.85 -19.65 27.67
N GLU A 373 -4.16 -20.02 28.74
CA GLU A 373 -2.71 -19.93 28.82
C GLU A 373 -2.10 -21.29 28.43
N LEU A 374 -1.21 -21.27 27.45
CA LEU A 374 -0.43 -22.41 27.00
C LEU A 374 1.04 -22.16 27.38
N PHE A 375 1.57 -23.00 28.25
CA PHE A 375 3.00 -23.15 28.42
C PHE A 375 3.50 -24.26 27.50
N LEU A 376 4.41 -23.90 26.61
CA LEU A 376 4.91 -24.81 25.58
C LEU A 376 6.43 -24.83 25.63
N SER A 377 7.03 -26.00 25.81
CA SER A 377 8.45 -26.19 25.49
C SER A 377 8.58 -26.90 24.14
N VAL A 378 9.35 -26.32 23.23
CA VAL A 378 9.57 -26.85 21.88
C VAL A 378 11.01 -27.27 21.73
N ARG A 379 11.22 -28.51 21.30
CA ARG A 379 12.51 -29.03 20.85
C ARG A 379 12.37 -29.52 19.42
N THR A 380 13.01 -28.84 18.48
CA THR A 380 13.06 -29.31 17.09
C THR A 380 14.12 -30.41 16.98
N THR A 381 13.74 -31.61 16.55
CA THR A 381 14.72 -32.67 16.27
C THR A 381 15.32 -32.40 14.89
N VAL A 382 16.46 -31.72 14.86
CA VAL A 382 17.23 -31.51 13.62
C VAL A 382 18.51 -32.33 13.69
N GLY A 383 18.70 -33.26 12.73
CA GLY A 383 19.94 -34.00 12.52
C GLY A 383 19.98 -35.45 13.06
N ASN A 384 20.92 -36.23 12.54
CA ASN A 384 21.09 -37.68 12.71
C ASN A 384 21.64 -38.10 14.09
N GLY A 385 21.27 -37.40 15.17
CA GLY A 385 21.61 -37.75 16.55
C GLY A 385 23.04 -37.45 17.03
N THR A 386 23.83 -36.62 16.32
CA THR A 386 25.26 -36.42 16.65
C THR A 386 25.75 -34.97 16.76
N THR A 387 24.93 -33.95 16.50
CA THR A 387 25.27 -32.53 16.78
C THR A 387 24.02 -31.78 17.27
N ILE A 388 23.97 -31.56 18.58
CA ILE A 388 22.95 -30.84 19.36
C ILE A 388 22.83 -29.38 18.86
N PRO A 389 21.59 -28.90 18.62
CA PRO A 389 21.02 -27.95 19.57
C PRO A 389 19.78 -28.59 20.24
N ASP A 390 20.00 -29.67 20.98
CA ASP A 390 19.06 -30.28 21.93
C ASP A 390 18.79 -29.40 23.16
N GLY A 391 18.32 -28.17 22.93
CA GLY A 391 17.76 -27.31 23.95
C GLY A 391 16.26 -27.18 23.74
N TYR A 392 15.48 -27.33 24.82
CA TYR A 392 14.09 -26.88 24.80
C TYR A 392 14.07 -25.35 24.80
N ARG A 393 13.28 -24.74 23.91
CA ARG A 393 12.87 -23.33 23.99
C ARG A 393 11.52 -23.27 24.66
N PHE A 394 11.35 -22.36 25.61
CA PHE A 394 10.14 -22.28 26.43
C PHE A 394 9.33 -21.06 26.06
N TYR A 395 8.04 -21.25 25.88
CA TYR A 395 7.09 -20.24 25.45
C TYR A 395 5.92 -20.16 26.42
N ARG A 396 5.46 -18.93 26.60
CA ARG A 396 4.17 -18.59 27.17
C ARG A 396 3.31 -18.07 26.03
N PHE A 397 2.23 -18.75 25.72
CA PHE A 397 1.32 -18.39 24.66
C PHE A 397 -0.08 -18.15 25.24
N LEU A 398 -0.61 -16.96 25.02
CA LEU A 398 -1.98 -16.60 25.40
C LEU A 398 -2.77 -16.43 24.11
N TYR A 399 -3.97 -17.00 24.08
CA TYR A 399 -4.91 -16.74 23.00
C TYR A 399 -6.32 -16.57 23.53
N GLN A 400 -7.13 -15.88 22.74
CA GLN A 400 -8.48 -15.50 23.12
C GLN A 400 -9.33 -15.30 21.86
N ILE A 401 -10.52 -15.90 21.82
CA ILE A 401 -11.48 -15.72 20.72
C ILE A 401 -12.71 -14.98 21.24
N VAL A 402 -13.18 -13.99 20.48
CA VAL A 402 -14.39 -13.21 20.79
C VAL A 402 -15.19 -12.91 19.54
N GLN A 403 -16.42 -12.42 19.72
CA GLN A 403 -17.23 -11.88 18.63
C GLN A 403 -17.54 -10.40 18.85
N PHE A 404 -17.17 -9.55 17.89
CA PHE A 404 -17.49 -8.12 17.87
C PHE A 404 -18.05 -7.72 16.52
N ASN A 405 -19.16 -6.97 16.50
CA ASN A 405 -19.74 -6.39 15.28
C ASN A 405 -19.91 -7.36 14.09
N GLY A 406 -20.29 -8.62 14.36
CA GLY A 406 -20.46 -9.65 13.32
C GLY A 406 -19.16 -10.30 12.84
N GLU A 407 -18.03 -10.09 13.52
CA GLU A 407 -16.75 -10.71 13.24
C GLU A 407 -16.27 -11.57 14.42
N LYS A 408 -15.63 -12.71 14.13
CA LYS A 408 -14.83 -13.44 15.11
C LYS A 408 -13.43 -12.85 15.12
N VAL A 409 -12.94 -12.56 16.32
CA VAL A 409 -11.64 -11.95 16.53
C VAL A 409 -10.81 -12.88 17.40
N LEU A 410 -9.63 -13.28 16.92
CA LEU A 410 -8.65 -14.07 17.65
C LEU A 410 -7.49 -13.17 18.05
N PHE A 411 -7.28 -12.97 19.35
CA PHE A 411 -6.10 -12.33 19.91
C PHE A 411 -5.09 -13.40 20.28
N THR A 412 -3.81 -13.12 20.04
CA THR A 412 -2.71 -13.99 20.42
C THR A 412 -1.56 -13.18 20.97
N THR A 413 -0.89 -13.70 22.00
CA THR A 413 0.36 -13.18 22.54
C THR A 413 1.30 -14.35 22.77
N LEU A 414 2.42 -14.37 22.07
CA LEU A 414 3.49 -15.34 22.23
C LEU A 414 4.68 -14.65 22.87
N GLN A 415 5.18 -15.19 23.97
CA GLN A 415 6.41 -14.77 24.60
C GLN A 415 7.37 -15.94 24.68
N ARG A 416 8.62 -15.75 24.28
CA ARG A 416 9.67 -16.71 24.62
C ARG A 416 10.22 -16.40 26.01
N VAL A 417 10.16 -17.37 26.90
CA VAL A 417 10.58 -17.28 28.29
C VAL A 417 12.04 -17.70 28.45
N LEU A 418 12.46 -18.80 27.78
CA LEU A 418 13.83 -19.36 27.82
C LEU A 418 14.26 -19.91 26.44
#